data_AF-A0A947PBM3-F1
#
_entry.id   AF-A0A947PBM3-F1
#
_cell.length_a   1.000
_cell.length_b   1.000
_cell.length_c   1.000
_cell.angle_alpha   90.00
_cell.angle_beta   90.00
_cell.angle_gamma   90.00
#
_symmetry.space_group_name_H-M   'P 1'
#
loop_
_entity.id
_entity.type
_entity.pdbx_description
1 polymer ?
#
loop_
_entity_poly.entity_id
_entity_poly.type
_entity_poly.pdbx_seq_one_letter_code
_entity_poly.pdbx_strand_id
1 'polypeptide(L)'
;MKKFITTLCIIAVTVSFANEGPCRGQEKSECKPPKEAIDICEGKATDSVCQVTTPHGDVLNGTCKYTPDEKYFVCMPQREPRGDR
;
A
#
# COMPACT_ATOMS: atom_id res chain seq x y z
N MET A 1 57.74 -28.25 -13.20
CA MET A 1 56.53 -29.09 -13.46
C MET A 1 55.82 -29.22 -12.12
N LYS A 2 54.56 -28.85 -11.86
CA LYS A 2 53.41 -28.43 -12.67
C LYS A 2 52.53 -27.56 -11.73
N LYS A 3 52.49 -26.27 -12.03
CA LYS A 3 51.46 -25.24 -11.77
C LYS A 3 50.24 -25.72 -10.93
N PHE A 4 50.21 -25.38 -9.64
CA PHE A 4 49.00 -25.45 -8.81
C PHE A 4 48.12 -24.22 -9.09
N ILE A 5 47.32 -24.38 -10.14
CA ILE A 5 45.89 -24.06 -10.21
C ILE A 5 45.49 -22.78 -9.46
N THR A 6 45.68 -21.66 -10.16
CA THR A 6 44.69 -20.58 -10.34
C THR A 6 43.52 -20.57 -9.37
N THR A 7 43.72 -19.94 -8.21
CA THR A 7 42.65 -19.50 -7.32
C THR A 7 41.82 -18.45 -8.04
N LEU A 8 40.59 -18.82 -8.40
CA LEU A 8 39.60 -18.04 -9.11
C LEU A 8 39.49 -16.60 -8.59
N CYS A 9 39.78 -15.64 -9.46
CA CYS A 9 39.31 -14.27 -9.34
C CYS A 9 37.84 -14.17 -9.73
N ILE A 10 37.27 -13.04 -9.32
CA ILE A 10 36.06 -12.38 -9.82
C ILE A 10 34.76 -12.81 -9.13
N ILE A 11 34.57 -12.14 -8.00
CA ILE A 11 33.34 -11.91 -7.26
C ILE A 11 32.27 -11.42 -8.25
N ALA A 12 31.22 -12.21 -8.45
CA ALA A 12 30.05 -11.79 -9.20
C ALA A 12 29.30 -10.71 -8.40
N VAL A 13 29.54 -9.43 -8.71
CA VAL A 13 28.70 -8.34 -8.22
C VAL A 13 27.43 -8.32 -9.06
N THR A 14 26.44 -9.09 -8.65
CA THR A 14 25.06 -8.92 -9.13
C THR A 14 24.50 -7.65 -8.50
N VAL A 15 24.65 -6.51 -9.19
CA VAL A 15 23.86 -5.31 -8.88
C VAL A 15 22.43 -5.57 -9.33
N SER A 16 21.62 -6.12 -8.42
CA SER A 16 20.17 -6.11 -8.56
C SER A 16 19.72 -4.68 -8.35
N PHE A 17 19.44 -3.97 -9.44
CA PHE A 17 18.66 -2.74 -9.38
C PHE A 17 17.25 -3.13 -8.93
N ALA A 18 17.01 -3.11 -7.62
CA ALA A 18 15.66 -3.10 -7.09
C ALA A 18 15.05 -1.74 -7.49
N ASN A 19 14.34 -1.73 -8.62
CA ASN A 19 13.41 -0.66 -8.93
C ASN A 19 12.26 -0.76 -7.91
N GLU A 20 12.42 -0.08 -6.79
CA GLU A 20 11.43 0.14 -5.73
C GLU A 20 10.23 0.93 -6.28
N GLY A 21 9.37 0.22 -7.01
CA GLY A 21 8.00 0.64 -7.25
C GLY A 21 7.15 0.29 -6.03
N PRO A 22 6.24 1.16 -5.57
CA PRO A 22 5.29 0.80 -4.53
C PRO A 22 4.40 -0.34 -5.05
N CYS A 23 4.43 -1.44 -4.31
CA CYS A 23 3.56 -2.61 -4.43
C CYS A 23 3.86 -3.55 -5.61
N ARG A 24 4.96 -4.31 -5.53
CA ARG A 24 5.16 -5.51 -6.35
C ARG A 24 5.37 -6.76 -5.48
N GLY A 25 4.29 -7.53 -5.35
CA GLY A 25 4.32 -8.98 -5.15
C GLY A 25 4.40 -9.50 -3.70
N GLN A 26 3.74 -10.65 -3.52
CA GLN A 26 3.90 -11.65 -2.46
C GLN A 26 2.84 -11.63 -1.33
N GLU A 27 1.97 -12.63 -1.40
CA GLU A 27 1.28 -13.31 -0.30
C GLU A 27 0.57 -12.43 0.75
N LYS A 28 -0.72 -12.16 0.53
CA LYS A 28 -1.74 -11.81 1.54
C LYS A 28 -1.24 -10.95 2.71
N SER A 29 -0.38 -9.96 2.42
CA SER A 29 -0.01 -8.95 3.38
C SER A 29 -1.20 -8.01 3.40
N GLU A 30 -2.09 -8.21 4.37
CA GLU A 30 -3.31 -7.43 4.56
C GLU A 30 -2.94 -5.95 4.48
N CYS A 31 -3.31 -5.29 3.39
CA CYS A 31 -3.16 -3.84 3.26
C CYS A 31 -4.05 -3.21 4.33
N LYS A 32 -3.49 -3.01 5.52
CA LYS A 32 -4.20 -2.38 6.62
C LYS A 32 -4.51 -0.94 6.21
N PRO A 33 -5.76 -0.48 6.36
CA PRO A 33 -6.10 0.90 6.07
C PRO A 33 -5.27 1.86 6.94
N PRO A 34 -4.98 3.07 6.44
CA PRO A 34 -4.32 4.10 7.23
C PRO A 34 -5.08 4.37 8.52
N LYS A 35 -4.33 4.63 9.62
CA LYS A 35 -4.93 4.88 10.93
C LYS A 35 -5.86 6.10 10.93
N GLU A 36 -5.50 7.15 10.19
CA GLU A 36 -6.35 8.35 10.03
C GLU A 36 -7.76 7.98 9.53
N ALA A 37 -7.86 7.08 8.56
CA ALA A 37 -9.15 6.65 8.01
C ALA A 37 -10.02 5.90 9.04
N ILE A 38 -9.40 5.19 9.99
CA ILE A 38 -10.09 4.50 11.08
C ILE A 38 -10.56 5.51 12.12
N ASP A 39 -9.65 6.36 12.59
CA ASP A 39 -9.89 7.31 13.68
C ASP A 39 -11.01 8.31 13.33
N ILE A 40 -11.15 8.70 12.06
CA ILE A 40 -12.26 9.57 11.59
C ILE A 40 -13.64 8.97 11.89
N CYS A 41 -13.78 7.65 11.83
CA CYS A 41 -15.06 6.96 11.99
C CYS A 41 -15.28 6.42 13.40
N GLU A 42 -14.34 6.60 14.32
CA GLU A 42 -14.52 6.22 15.71
C GLU A 42 -15.71 6.97 16.34
N GLY A 43 -16.66 6.23 16.89
CA GLY A 43 -17.88 6.79 17.50
C GLY A 43 -18.91 7.34 16.51
N LYS A 44 -18.70 7.22 15.19
CA LYS A 44 -19.71 7.59 14.17
C LYS A 44 -20.62 6.42 13.83
N ALA A 45 -21.83 6.72 13.36
CA ALA A 45 -22.74 5.71 12.84
C ALA A 45 -22.30 5.24 11.44
N THR A 46 -22.69 4.02 11.06
CA THR A 46 -22.59 3.54 9.66
C THR A 46 -23.24 4.55 8.72
N ASP A 47 -22.66 4.74 7.54
CA ASP A 47 -23.09 5.72 6.54
C ASP A 47 -22.99 7.19 6.97
N SER A 48 -22.29 7.50 8.07
CA SER A 48 -21.96 8.89 8.41
C SER A 48 -21.01 9.49 7.39
N VAL A 49 -21.32 10.70 6.92
CA VAL A 49 -20.44 11.47 6.04
C VAL A 49 -19.12 11.80 6.76
N CYS A 50 -18.01 11.62 6.06
CA CYS A 50 -16.67 11.88 6.55
C CYS A 50 -15.77 12.47 5.45
N GLN A 51 -14.67 13.11 5.85
CA GLN A 51 -13.62 13.56 4.96
C GLN A 51 -12.30 12.96 5.41
N VAL A 52 -11.49 12.49 4.46
CA VAL A 52 -10.18 11.89 4.71
C VAL A 52 -9.13 12.55 3.83
N THR A 53 -7.95 12.79 4.40
CA THR A 53 -6.80 13.28 3.66
C THR A 53 -6.06 12.10 3.05
N THR A 54 -5.79 12.13 1.75
CA THR A 54 -4.94 11.13 1.11
C THR A 54 -3.49 11.35 1.53
N PRO A 55 -2.62 10.33 1.43
CA PRO A 55 -1.18 10.52 1.64
C PRO A 55 -0.54 11.54 0.68
N HIS A 56 -1.23 11.93 -0.39
CA HIS A 56 -0.80 12.95 -1.35
C HIS A 56 -1.28 14.36 -0.98
N GLY A 57 -2.06 14.51 0.09
CA GLY A 57 -2.59 15.79 0.56
C GLY A 57 -3.96 16.17 0.00
N ASP A 58 -4.60 15.28 -0.77
CA ASP A 58 -5.96 15.54 -1.29
C ASP A 58 -7.00 15.28 -0.20
N VAL A 59 -7.99 16.15 -0.08
CA VAL A 59 -9.13 15.91 0.81
C VAL A 59 -10.27 15.30 0.02
N LEU A 60 -10.68 14.08 0.40
CA LEU A 60 -11.76 13.36 -0.26
C LEU A 60 -12.96 13.20 0.66
N ASN A 61 -14.15 13.43 0.12
CA ASN A 61 -15.41 13.11 0.79
C ASN A 61 -15.69 11.61 0.70
N GLY A 62 -16.25 11.07 1.77
CA GLY A 62 -16.52 9.65 1.91
C GLY A 62 -17.60 9.36 2.93
N THR A 63 -17.70 8.09 3.27
CA THR A 63 -18.68 7.60 4.23
C THR A 63 -18.08 6.51 5.12
N CYS A 64 -18.44 6.52 6.40
CA CYS A 64 -17.99 5.52 7.36
C CYS A 64 -18.62 4.15 7.08
N LYS A 65 -17.78 3.18 6.69
CA LYS A 65 -18.21 1.82 6.30
C LYS A 65 -17.18 0.79 6.77
N TYR A 66 -17.65 -0.45 6.91
CA TYR A 66 -16.75 -1.58 7.08
C TYR A 66 -16.00 -1.88 5.77
N THR A 67 -14.75 -2.30 5.89
CA THR A 67 -14.00 -2.88 4.77
C THR A 67 -14.71 -4.12 4.23
N PRO A 68 -14.47 -4.55 2.98
CA PRO A 68 -15.09 -5.77 2.43
C PRO A 68 -14.78 -7.04 3.22
N ASP A 69 -13.66 -7.06 3.94
CA ASP A 69 -13.27 -8.11 4.88
C ASP A 69 -13.87 -7.95 6.29
N GLU A 70 -14.65 -6.90 6.54
CA GLU A 70 -15.31 -6.53 7.79
C GLU A 70 -14.38 -6.31 9.00
N LYS A 71 -13.06 -6.22 8.80
CA LYS A 71 -12.10 -6.06 9.92
C LYS A 71 -11.94 -4.63 10.41
N TYR A 72 -12.19 -3.65 9.56
CA TYR A 72 -11.95 -2.24 9.87
C TYR A 72 -13.18 -1.40 9.55
N PHE A 73 -13.52 -0.48 10.44
CA PHE A 73 -14.52 0.57 10.21
C PHE A 73 -13.79 1.87 9.85
N VAL A 74 -13.95 2.34 8.62
CA VAL A 74 -13.11 3.40 8.05
C VAL A 74 -13.90 4.41 7.24
N CYS A 75 -13.34 5.60 7.09
CA CYS A 75 -13.84 6.59 6.14
C CYS A 75 -13.48 6.14 4.72
N MET A 76 -14.47 5.62 3.99
CA MET A 76 -14.29 5.13 2.64
C MET A 76 -14.60 6.26 1.65
N PRO A 77 -13.61 6.80 0.90
CA PRO A 77 -13.85 7.88 -0.03
C PRO A 77 -14.78 7.42 -1.17
N GLN A 78 -15.69 8.29 -1.57
CA GLN A 78 -16.53 8.04 -2.73
C GLN A 78 -15.64 8.09 -3.98
N ARG A 79 -15.48 6.94 -4.65
CA ARG A 79 -14.87 6.93 -5.98
C ARG A 79 -15.87 7.57 -6.94
N GLU A 80 -15.60 8.80 -7.36
CA GLU A 80 -16.23 9.30 -8.58
C GLU A 80 -15.83 8.35 -9.71
N PRO A 81 -16.77 7.92 -10.58
CA PRO A 81 -16.40 7.23 -11.80
C PRO A 81 -15.38 8.11 -12.51
N ARG A 82 -14.14 7.60 -12.68
CA ARG A 82 -13.18 8.26 -13.57
C ARG A 82 -13.89 8.36 -14.92
N GLY A 83 -14.25 9.57 -15.32
CA GLY A 83 -14.86 9.82 -16.61
C GLY A 83 -13.87 9.34 -17.66
N ASP A 84 -14.14 8.18 -18.23
CA ASP A 84 -13.45 7.67 -19.41
C ASP A 84 -13.77 8.66 -20.53
N ARG A 85 -12.79 9.50 -20.89
CA ARG A 85 -12.92 10.53 -21.91
C ARG A 85 -11.73 10.49 -22.83
#